data_AF-A0A922LUN5-F1
#
_entry.id   AF-A0A922LUN5-F1
#
_cell.length_a   1.000
_cell.length_b   1.000
_cell.length_c   1.000
_cell.angle_alpha   90.00
_cell.angle_beta   90.00
_cell.angle_gamma   90.00
#
_symmetry.space_group_name_H-M   'P 1'
#
loop_
_entity.id
_entity.type
_entity.pdbx_description
1 polymer ?
#
loop_
_entity_poly.entity_id
_entity_poly.type
_entity_poly.pdbx_seq_one_letter_code
_entity_poly.pdbx_strand_id
1 'polypeptide(L)'
;MIVLLYHSEKKSLLFVKQFRPVVYYSKLKKLGLIRSVTDGPVESSEINLPSSKIGETLELCAGIIDGVQKNPKLYAVQEVLEECGYKINEDSLHLINSFYSSVGLAGTEVTLYYAEVHENQKVPNAGGGLHEEGEYIEVIEWPISRIEELFQNGTSGTHQQPTSLSLLKLVFLLTEIKFVYVEEGRSLQTIRFILVTSYYKCVLLFLS
;
A
#
# COMPACT_ATOMS: atom_id res chain seq x y z
N MET A 1 -5.03 -8.57 -3.11
CA MET A 1 -5.43 -7.31 -3.79
C MET A 1 -4.69 -6.14 -3.13
N ILE A 2 -4.66 -4.98 -3.77
CA ILE A 2 -4.04 -3.75 -3.26
C ILE A 2 -4.98 -2.57 -3.55
N VAL A 3 -5.09 -1.61 -2.64
CA VAL A 3 -5.87 -0.38 -2.83
C VAL A 3 -4.99 0.85 -2.61
N LEU A 4 -4.89 1.70 -3.63
CA LEU A 4 -4.37 3.05 -3.52
C LEU A 4 -5.48 3.98 -3.03
N LEU A 5 -5.36 4.47 -1.81
CA LEU A 5 -6.34 5.36 -1.20
C LEU A 5 -5.87 6.81 -1.23
N TYR A 6 -6.74 7.71 -1.67
CA TYR A 6 -6.51 9.15 -1.64
C TYR A 6 -7.57 9.85 -0.80
N HIS A 7 -7.12 10.60 0.19
CA HIS A 7 -7.99 11.44 1.01
C HIS A 7 -8.14 12.81 0.38
N SER A 8 -9.35 13.11 -0.11
CA SER A 8 -9.60 14.30 -0.93
C SER A 8 -9.41 15.63 -0.19
N GLU A 9 -9.91 15.72 1.04
CA GLU A 9 -9.87 16.92 1.88
C GLU A 9 -8.46 17.19 2.41
N LYS A 10 -7.76 16.13 2.85
CA LYS A 10 -6.38 16.22 3.37
C LYS A 10 -5.32 16.25 2.28
N LYS A 11 -5.70 16.03 1.01
CA LYS A 11 -4.81 15.94 -0.15
C LYS A 11 -3.62 15.00 0.11
N SER A 12 -3.91 13.86 0.69
CA SER A 12 -2.92 12.90 1.18
C SER A 12 -3.22 11.49 0.71
N LEU A 13 -2.20 10.69 0.44
CA LEU A 13 -2.36 9.25 0.24
C LEU A 13 -2.37 8.55 1.60
N LEU A 14 -3.13 7.46 1.70
CA LEU A 14 -3.09 6.59 2.87
C LEU A 14 -2.20 5.39 2.60
N PHE A 15 -1.31 5.14 3.53
CA PHE A 15 -0.45 3.97 3.58
C PHE A 15 -0.67 3.21 4.88
N VAL A 16 -0.25 1.96 4.90
CA VAL A 16 -0.21 1.13 6.09
C VAL A 16 1.25 0.85 6.44
N LYS A 17 1.59 0.92 7.72
CA LYS A 17 2.91 0.55 8.23
C LYS A 17 2.77 -0.62 9.18
N GLN A 18 3.48 -1.70 8.92
CA GLN A 18 3.40 -2.93 9.71
C GLN A 18 4.74 -3.68 9.73
N PHE A 19 4.92 -4.54 10.73
CA PHE A 19 6.11 -5.38 10.83
C PHE A 19 5.96 -6.64 9.97
N ARG A 20 6.91 -6.88 9.06
CA ARG A 20 6.98 -8.11 8.26
C ARG A 20 8.13 -8.99 8.75
N PRO A 21 7.85 -10.12 9.46
CA PRO A 21 8.90 -10.99 9.99
C PRO A 21 9.91 -11.46 8.94
N VAL A 22 9.45 -11.70 7.72
CA VAL A 22 10.30 -12.17 6.61
C VAL A 22 11.29 -11.08 6.14
N VAL A 23 10.87 -9.81 6.19
CA VAL A 23 11.73 -8.65 5.90
C VAL A 23 12.77 -8.48 7.00
N TYR A 24 12.33 -8.58 8.26
CA TYR A 24 13.22 -8.55 9.42
C TYR A 24 14.30 -9.64 9.32
N TYR A 25 13.89 -10.89 9.10
CA TYR A 25 14.80 -12.04 8.91
C TYR A 25 15.78 -11.82 7.76
N SER A 26 15.31 -11.34 6.60
CA SER A 26 16.16 -11.00 5.46
C SER A 26 17.23 -9.97 5.83
N LYS A 27 16.87 -8.92 6.60
CA LYS A 27 17.83 -7.92 7.07
C LYS A 27 18.81 -8.49 8.11
N LEU A 28 18.35 -9.33 9.04
CA LEU A 28 19.25 -10.01 9.99
C LEU A 28 20.29 -10.88 9.29
N LYS A 29 19.88 -11.62 8.26
CA LYS A 29 20.79 -12.42 7.43
C LYS A 29 21.82 -11.55 6.71
N LYS A 30 21.42 -10.41 6.15
CA LYS A 30 22.33 -9.44 5.50
C LYS A 30 23.31 -8.81 6.50
N LEU A 31 22.88 -8.62 7.75
CA LEU A 31 23.74 -8.14 8.85
C LEU A 31 24.66 -9.22 9.43
N GLY A 32 24.54 -10.49 9.00
CA GLY A 32 25.34 -11.60 9.51
C GLY A 32 24.96 -12.06 10.92
N LEU A 33 23.80 -11.63 11.44
CA LEU A 33 23.36 -11.93 12.82
C LEU A 33 22.68 -13.29 12.96
N ILE A 34 22.23 -13.89 11.85
CA ILE A 34 21.67 -15.24 11.81
C ILE A 34 22.52 -16.08 10.84
N ARG A 35 23.08 -17.20 11.35
CA ARG A 35 23.77 -18.22 10.54
C ARG A 35 22.79 -19.27 10.02
N SER A 36 23.18 -19.96 8.94
CA SER A 36 22.44 -21.11 8.41
C SER A 36 22.32 -22.20 9.47
N VAL A 37 21.18 -22.88 9.55
CA VAL A 37 20.86 -23.98 10.51
C VAL A 37 21.83 -25.18 10.40
N THR A 38 22.74 -25.17 9.43
CA THR A 38 23.76 -26.19 9.20
C THR A 38 24.88 -26.22 10.25
N ASP A 39 25.00 -25.21 11.11
CA ASP A 39 26.15 -25.05 12.01
C ASP A 39 25.84 -25.47 13.46
N GLY A 40 25.47 -26.75 13.67
CA GLY A 40 25.38 -27.37 15.01
C GLY A 40 24.46 -26.69 16.04
N PRO A 41 24.36 -27.24 17.26
CA PRO A 41 23.63 -26.57 18.35
C PRO A 41 24.40 -25.32 18.80
N VAL A 42 23.77 -24.16 18.65
CA VAL A 42 24.30 -22.86 19.09
C VAL A 42 24.14 -22.75 20.60
N GLU A 43 25.25 -22.58 21.32
CA GLU A 43 25.20 -22.21 22.74
C GLU A 43 24.48 -20.88 22.89
N SER A 44 23.54 -20.83 23.85
CA SER A 44 22.66 -19.69 24.14
C SER A 44 23.44 -18.49 24.67
N SER A 45 24.19 -17.82 23.79
CA SER A 45 24.62 -16.45 24.00
C SER A 45 23.43 -15.53 23.73
N GLU A 46 23.24 -14.51 24.56
CA GLU A 46 22.21 -13.48 24.34
C GLU A 46 22.44 -12.84 22.96
N ILE A 47 21.60 -13.18 21.99
CA ILE A 47 21.65 -12.56 20.66
C ILE A 47 21.11 -11.15 20.82
N ASN A 48 21.98 -10.14 20.72
CA ASN A 48 21.56 -8.75 20.68
C ASN A 48 20.91 -8.46 19.32
N LEU A 49 19.59 -8.60 19.28
CA LEU A 49 18.79 -8.34 18.09
C LEU A 49 18.55 -6.83 17.90
N PRO A 50 18.65 -6.32 16.67
CA PRO A 50 18.33 -4.93 16.37
C PRO A 50 16.85 -4.62 16.61
N SER A 51 16.51 -3.33 16.62
CA SER A 51 15.12 -2.88 16.75
C SER A 51 14.20 -3.50 15.68
N SER A 52 12.97 -3.83 16.07
CA SER A 52 11.89 -4.28 15.17
C SER A 52 11.65 -3.33 14.00
N LYS A 53 12.01 -2.05 14.13
CA LYS A 53 11.90 -1.04 13.06
C LYS A 53 12.57 -1.45 11.75
N ILE A 54 13.61 -2.28 11.79
CA ILE A 54 14.22 -2.75 10.54
C ILE A 54 13.27 -3.70 9.78
N GLY A 55 12.33 -4.36 10.46
CA GLY A 55 11.33 -5.22 9.85
C GLY A 55 10.05 -4.50 9.44
N GLU A 56 9.91 -3.21 9.78
CA GLU A 56 8.74 -2.42 9.39
C GLU A 56 8.78 -2.07 7.90
N THR A 57 7.62 -2.16 7.29
CA THR A 57 7.38 -1.83 5.88
C THR A 57 6.28 -0.79 5.79
N LEU A 58 6.43 0.16 4.87
CA LEU A 58 5.37 1.07 4.47
C LEU A 58 4.77 0.56 3.17
N GLU A 59 3.48 0.32 3.14
CA GLU A 59 2.77 -0.42 2.10
C GLU A 59 1.48 0.32 1.72
N LEU A 60 0.93 0.00 0.55
CA LEU A 60 -0.47 0.30 0.25
C LEU A 60 -1.36 -0.70 1.00
N CYS A 61 -2.60 -0.30 1.31
CA CYS A 61 -3.61 -1.19 1.88
C CYS A 61 -3.76 -2.44 1.00
N ALA A 62 -3.70 -3.63 1.59
CA ALA A 62 -3.64 -4.86 0.84
C ALA A 62 -4.06 -6.08 1.67
N GLY A 63 -4.79 -6.97 1.01
CA GLY A 63 -5.36 -8.17 1.63
C GLY A 63 -5.24 -9.39 0.73
N ILE A 64 -5.20 -10.58 1.32
CA ILE A 64 -5.16 -11.84 0.58
C ILE A 64 -6.60 -12.26 0.28
N ILE A 65 -6.87 -12.56 -0.99
CA ILE A 65 -8.19 -13.08 -1.39
C ILE A 65 -8.15 -14.60 -1.19
N ASP A 66 -8.65 -15.05 -0.04
CA ASP A 66 -8.82 -16.47 0.21
C ASP A 66 -10.08 -16.98 -0.50
N GLY A 67 -9.93 -18.13 -1.17
CA GLY A 67 -10.78 -18.65 -2.26
C GLY A 67 -12.26 -18.96 -1.95
N VAL A 68 -12.80 -18.44 -0.86
CA VAL A 68 -14.22 -18.51 -0.48
C VAL A 68 -15.03 -17.39 -1.16
N GLN A 69 -14.46 -16.19 -1.28
CA GLN A 69 -15.15 -15.02 -1.83
C GLN A 69 -14.55 -14.63 -3.19
N LYS A 70 -15.41 -14.62 -4.21
CA LYS A 70 -14.99 -14.48 -5.63
C LYS A 70 -14.96 -13.04 -6.14
N ASN A 71 -15.44 -12.09 -5.35
CA ASN A 71 -15.47 -10.67 -5.74
C ASN A 71 -14.32 -9.92 -5.06
N PRO A 72 -13.24 -9.57 -5.78
CA PRO A 72 -12.10 -8.85 -5.23
C PRO A 72 -12.45 -7.46 -4.68
N LYS A 73 -13.53 -6.83 -5.18
CA LYS A 73 -13.98 -5.53 -4.66
C LYS A 73 -14.52 -5.63 -3.25
N LEU A 74 -15.26 -6.70 -2.93
CA LEU A 74 -15.77 -6.91 -1.58
C LEU A 74 -14.64 -7.02 -0.55
N TYR A 75 -13.60 -7.81 -0.86
CA TYR A 75 -12.40 -7.88 -0.03
C TYR A 75 -11.71 -6.53 0.09
N ALA A 76 -11.54 -5.81 -1.02
CA ALA A 76 -10.95 -4.47 -1.00
C ALA A 76 -11.71 -3.51 -0.06
N VAL A 77 -13.04 -3.52 -0.06
CA VAL A 77 -13.83 -2.69 0.87
C VAL A 77 -13.62 -3.12 2.34
N GLN A 78 -13.56 -4.42 2.61
CA GLN A 78 -13.35 -4.95 3.98
C GLN A 78 -11.99 -4.53 4.53
N GLU A 79 -10.94 -4.74 3.75
CA GLU A 79 -9.55 -4.44 4.09
C GLU A 79 -9.31 -2.93 4.26
N VAL A 80 -9.96 -2.09 3.44
CA VAL A 80 -9.90 -0.63 3.64
C VAL A 80 -10.52 -0.20 4.97
N LEU A 81 -11.58 -0.87 5.42
CA LEU A 81 -12.16 -0.60 6.74
C LEU A 81 -11.26 -1.13 7.87
N GLU A 82 -10.74 -2.33 7.70
CA GLU A 82 -9.95 -3.05 8.69
C GLU A 82 -8.56 -2.45 8.91
N GLU A 83 -7.81 -2.21 7.84
CA GLU A 83 -6.46 -1.66 7.92
C GLU A 83 -6.50 -0.13 8.06
N CYS A 84 -7.34 0.56 7.27
CA CYS A 84 -7.30 2.02 7.13
C CYS A 84 -8.42 2.76 7.89
N GLY A 85 -9.48 2.07 8.34
CA GLY A 85 -10.57 2.66 9.12
C GLY A 85 -11.55 3.52 8.33
N TYR A 86 -11.67 3.30 7.02
CA TYR A 86 -12.61 4.02 6.16
C TYR A 86 -13.66 3.08 5.58
N LYS A 87 -14.94 3.45 5.69
CA LYS A 87 -16.05 2.69 5.10
C LYS A 87 -16.37 3.23 3.71
N ILE A 88 -15.94 2.50 2.69
CA ILE A 88 -16.18 2.80 1.28
C ILE A 88 -17.20 1.84 0.65
N ASN A 89 -17.66 2.13 -0.56
CA ASN A 89 -18.57 1.26 -1.33
C ASN A 89 -17.81 0.60 -2.50
N GLU A 90 -18.25 -0.57 -2.95
CA GLU A 90 -17.62 -1.27 -4.10
C GLU A 90 -17.56 -0.42 -5.38
N ASP A 91 -18.56 0.44 -5.59
CA ASP A 91 -18.64 1.32 -6.76
C ASP A 91 -17.60 2.44 -6.74
N SER A 92 -17.05 2.77 -5.57
CA SER A 92 -15.94 3.73 -5.41
C SER A 92 -14.57 3.14 -5.75
N LEU A 93 -14.49 1.80 -5.89
CA LEU A 93 -13.26 1.13 -6.29
C LEU A 93 -13.12 1.15 -7.81
N HIS A 94 -12.02 1.72 -8.25
CA HIS A 94 -11.62 1.85 -9.63
C HIS A 94 -10.46 0.90 -9.93
N LEU A 95 -10.64 -0.06 -10.84
CA LEU A 95 -9.57 -0.97 -11.23
C LEU A 95 -8.46 -0.19 -11.97
N ILE A 96 -7.22 -0.26 -11.47
CA ILE A 96 -6.05 0.23 -12.18
C ILE A 96 -5.49 -0.89 -13.07
N ASN A 97 -5.19 -2.06 -12.50
CA ASN A 97 -4.58 -3.18 -13.23
C ASN A 97 -4.70 -4.51 -12.46
N SER A 98 -4.56 -5.64 -13.16
CA SER A 98 -4.35 -6.97 -12.59
C SER A 98 -3.09 -7.59 -13.18
N PHE A 99 -2.17 -8.07 -12.34
CA PHE A 99 -0.88 -8.60 -12.77
C PHE A 99 -0.39 -9.71 -11.84
N TYR A 100 0.59 -10.49 -12.31
CA TYR A 100 1.25 -11.50 -11.50
C TYR A 100 2.48 -10.92 -10.81
N SER A 101 2.60 -11.16 -9.51
CA SER A 101 3.77 -10.86 -8.70
C SER A 101 4.49 -12.15 -8.30
N SER A 102 5.74 -12.02 -7.85
CA SER A 102 6.52 -13.18 -7.34
C SER A 102 6.56 -14.36 -8.32
N VAL A 103 6.65 -14.10 -9.63
CA VAL A 103 6.52 -15.11 -10.71
C VAL A 103 7.54 -16.25 -10.63
N GLY A 104 8.72 -16.01 -10.04
CA GLY A 104 9.74 -17.05 -9.81
C GLY A 104 9.58 -17.84 -8.51
N LEU A 105 8.51 -17.60 -7.73
CA LEU A 105 8.36 -18.13 -6.37
C LEU A 105 6.94 -18.62 -6.08
N ALA A 106 5.93 -17.76 -6.29
CA ALA A 106 4.53 -18.05 -5.96
C ALA A 106 3.54 -17.78 -7.11
N GLY A 107 3.89 -16.92 -8.08
CA GLY A 107 2.99 -16.57 -9.19
C GLY A 107 1.67 -15.93 -8.71
N THR A 108 1.73 -15.11 -7.65
CA THR A 108 0.56 -14.55 -6.99
C THR A 108 -0.11 -13.51 -7.87
N GLU A 109 -1.39 -13.71 -8.18
CA GLU A 109 -2.23 -12.70 -8.85
C GLU A 109 -2.53 -11.53 -7.90
N VAL A 110 -2.30 -10.31 -8.39
CA VAL A 110 -2.50 -9.07 -7.66
C VAL A 110 -3.38 -8.14 -8.48
N THR A 111 -4.52 -7.75 -7.92
CA THR A 111 -5.40 -6.71 -8.46
C THR A 111 -5.16 -5.41 -7.70
N LEU A 112 -4.84 -4.33 -8.43
CA LEU A 112 -4.64 -2.99 -7.89
C LEU A 112 -5.86 -2.11 -8.18
N TYR A 113 -6.45 -1.57 -7.13
CA TYR A 113 -7.54 -0.62 -7.16
C TYR A 113 -7.09 0.78 -6.74
N TYR A 114 -7.92 1.75 -7.08
CA TYR A 114 -7.89 3.13 -6.61
C TYR A 114 -9.23 3.47 -5.96
N ALA A 115 -9.23 4.26 -4.88
CA ALA A 115 -10.44 4.84 -4.32
C ALA A 115 -10.15 6.19 -3.64
N GLU A 116 -11.15 7.07 -3.68
CA GLU A 116 -11.19 8.29 -2.87
C GLU A 116 -11.86 8.00 -1.53
N VAL A 117 -11.29 8.60 -0.48
CA VAL A 117 -11.89 8.62 0.85
C VAL A 117 -12.10 10.04 1.33
N HIS A 118 -13.12 10.16 2.17
CA HIS A 118 -13.59 11.38 2.78
C HIS A 118 -13.60 11.25 4.30
N GLU A 119 -13.49 12.37 5.00
CA GLU A 119 -13.46 12.36 6.47
C GLU A 119 -14.77 11.78 7.05
N ASN A 120 -15.90 12.00 6.37
CA ASN A 120 -17.20 11.43 6.78
C ASN A 120 -17.30 9.90 6.65
N GLN A 121 -16.36 9.26 5.95
CA GLN A 121 -16.27 7.80 5.83
C GLN A 121 -15.36 7.20 6.90
N LYS A 122 -14.65 8.01 7.70
CA LYS A 122 -13.82 7.52 8.80
C LYS A 122 -14.71 6.92 9.88
N VAL A 123 -14.46 5.66 10.24
CA VAL A 123 -15.20 4.97 11.30
C VAL A 123 -14.40 5.06 12.61
N PRO A 124 -15.00 5.58 13.70
CA PRO A 124 -14.32 5.65 14.99
C PRO A 124 -13.90 4.26 15.49
N ASN A 125 -12.66 4.16 15.98
CA ASN A 125 -12.03 2.93 16.47
C ASN A 125 -11.85 1.80 15.44
N ALA A 126 -12.07 2.07 14.14
CA ALA A 126 -11.71 1.16 13.06
C ALA A 126 -10.33 1.50 12.48
N GLY A 127 -9.78 0.59 11.70
CA GLY A 127 -8.40 0.67 11.21
C GLY A 127 -7.42 -0.03 12.15
N GLY A 128 -6.22 -0.28 11.65
CA GLY A 128 -5.12 -0.86 12.43
C GLY A 128 -4.99 -2.38 12.39
N GLY A 129 -5.78 -3.07 11.56
CA GLY A 129 -5.70 -4.52 11.36
C GLY A 129 -6.36 -5.33 12.47
N LEU A 130 -6.47 -6.64 12.24
CA LEU A 130 -6.99 -7.60 13.22
C LEU A 130 -5.91 -8.06 14.19
N HIS A 131 -6.02 -7.60 15.44
CA HIS A 131 -5.03 -7.90 16.47
C HIS A 131 -5.03 -9.39 16.85
N GLU A 132 -6.19 -10.04 16.79
CA GLU A 132 -6.36 -11.49 16.97
C GLU A 132 -5.64 -12.32 15.91
N GLU A 133 -5.41 -11.76 14.72
CA GLU A 133 -4.65 -12.37 13.62
C GLU A 133 -3.17 -11.95 13.64
N GLY A 134 -2.78 -11.13 14.62
CA GLY A 134 -1.42 -10.63 14.76
C GLY A 134 -1.10 -9.44 13.86
N GLU A 135 -2.12 -8.77 13.32
CA GLU A 135 -1.96 -7.60 12.48
C GLU A 135 -2.02 -6.33 13.33
N TYR A 136 -0.86 -5.69 13.45
CA TYR A 136 -0.69 -4.43 14.16
C TYR A 136 -0.26 -3.38 13.14
N ILE A 137 -1.25 -2.69 12.58
CA ILE A 137 -1.06 -1.76 11.47
C ILE A 137 -1.17 -0.32 11.98
N GLU A 138 -0.26 0.54 11.53
CA GLU A 138 -0.35 1.99 11.70
C GLU A 138 -0.75 2.63 10.37
N VAL A 139 -1.82 3.44 10.38
CA VAL A 139 -2.24 4.20 9.20
C VAL A 139 -1.37 5.45 9.07
N ILE A 140 -0.70 5.59 7.94
CA ILE A 140 0.17 6.73 7.64
C ILE A 140 -0.48 7.59 6.57
N GLU A 141 -0.83 8.82 6.93
CA GLU A 141 -1.27 9.83 5.97
C GLU A 141 -0.04 10.56 5.41
N TRP A 142 0.17 10.49 4.09
CA TRP A 142 1.29 11.15 3.42
C TRP A 142 0.81 12.24 2.47
N PRO A 143 1.15 13.52 2.70
CA PRO A 143 0.76 14.61 1.81
C PRO A 143 1.29 14.41 0.39
N ILE A 144 0.43 14.59 -0.61
CA ILE A 144 0.84 14.53 -2.02
C ILE A 144 1.97 15.51 -2.32
N SER A 145 1.96 16.69 -1.69
CA SER A 145 3.00 17.71 -1.86
C SER A 145 4.41 17.24 -1.46
N ARG A 146 4.52 16.13 -0.71
CA ARG A 146 5.76 15.53 -0.22
C ARG A 146 6.01 14.14 -0.81
N ILE A 147 5.28 13.73 -1.85
CA ILE A 147 5.39 12.35 -2.38
C ILE A 147 6.77 12.05 -2.96
N GLU A 148 7.45 13.07 -3.50
CA GLU A 148 8.83 12.93 -4.00
C GLU A 148 9.80 12.54 -2.88
N GLU A 149 9.61 13.06 -1.66
CA GLU A 149 10.43 12.67 -0.50
C GLU A 149 10.29 11.15 -0.22
N LEU A 150 9.07 10.62 -0.35
CA LEU A 150 8.81 9.19 -0.17
C LEU A 150 9.58 8.35 -1.21
N PHE A 151 9.60 8.79 -2.46
CA PHE A 151 10.26 8.07 -3.56
C PHE A 151 11.79 8.19 -3.56
N GLN A 152 12.33 9.26 -2.97
CA GLN A 152 13.77 9.48 -2.79
C GLN A 152 14.32 8.68 -1.60
N ASN A 153 13.58 8.59 -0.50
CA ASN A 153 14.00 7.80 0.65
C ASN A 153 14.16 6.30 0.32
N GLY A 154 13.39 5.79 -0.65
CA GLY A 154 13.48 4.40 -1.13
C GLY A 154 14.69 4.07 -1.99
N THR A 155 15.48 5.05 -2.44
CA THR A 155 16.69 4.80 -3.25
C THR A 155 17.97 4.78 -2.42
N SER A 156 17.89 5.13 -1.14
CA SER A 156 19.01 5.02 -0.20
C SER A 156 19.23 3.53 0.12
N GLY A 157 20.39 3.00 -0.26
CA GLY A 157 20.69 1.54 -0.35
C GLY A 157 20.50 0.67 0.90
N THR A 158 20.09 1.25 2.03
CA THR A 158 19.75 0.55 3.28
C THR A 158 18.25 0.30 3.47
N HIS A 159 17.37 0.99 2.72
CA HIS A 159 15.92 0.89 2.86
C HIS A 159 15.27 0.38 1.56
N GLN A 160 15.06 -0.94 1.49
CA GLN A 160 14.32 -1.54 0.37
C GLN A 160 12.82 -1.29 0.60
N GLN A 161 12.17 -0.65 -0.37
CA GLN A 161 10.73 -0.45 -0.34
C GLN A 161 9.99 -1.74 -0.74
N PRO A 162 8.81 -2.00 -0.15
CA PRO A 162 7.92 -3.05 -0.64
C PRO A 162 7.52 -2.85 -2.10
N THR A 163 7.10 -3.95 -2.74
CA THR A 163 6.67 -3.96 -4.15
C THR A 163 5.55 -2.96 -4.42
N SER A 164 4.60 -2.81 -3.49
CA SER A 164 3.46 -1.89 -3.62
C SER A 164 3.90 -0.43 -3.73
N LEU A 165 4.89 0.01 -2.95
CA LEU A 165 5.47 1.36 -3.06
C LEU A 165 6.28 1.55 -4.36
N SER A 166 7.03 0.53 -4.78
CA SER A 166 7.77 0.59 -6.04
C SER A 166 6.80 0.69 -7.24
N LEU A 167 5.68 -0.03 -7.19
CA LEU A 167 4.62 0.05 -8.19
C LEU A 167 3.96 1.42 -8.17
N LEU A 168 3.68 1.99 -7.00
CA LEU A 168 3.17 3.36 -6.88
C LEU A 168 4.12 4.36 -7.54
N LYS A 169 5.42 4.27 -7.26
CA LYS A 169 6.44 5.12 -7.89
C LYS A 169 6.40 4.98 -9.41
N LEU A 170 6.29 3.76 -9.93
CA LEU A 170 6.18 3.53 -11.38
C LEU A 170 4.91 4.14 -11.96
N VAL A 171 3.77 4.00 -11.28
CA VAL A 171 2.51 4.67 -11.68
C VAL A 171 2.73 6.17 -11.74
N PHE A 172 3.32 6.79 -10.70
CA PHE A 172 3.64 8.23 -10.68
C PHE A 172 4.63 8.67 -11.77
N LEU A 173 5.57 7.82 -12.17
CA LEU A 173 6.57 8.16 -13.20
C LEU A 173 6.05 7.97 -14.63
N LEU A 174 5.22 6.95 -14.87
CA LEU A 174 4.68 6.64 -16.20
C LEU A 174 3.44 7.47 -16.54
N THR A 175 2.85 8.09 -15.53
CA THR A 175 1.65 8.89 -15.67
C THR A 175 2.01 10.32 -15.31
N GLU A 176 1.67 11.28 -16.17
CA GLU A 176 1.55 12.65 -15.68
C GLU A 176 0.33 12.63 -14.74
N ILE A 177 0.56 12.41 -13.45
CA ILE A 177 -0.48 12.62 -12.44
C ILE A 177 -0.72 14.12 -12.37
N LYS A 178 -1.59 14.60 -13.25
CA LYS A 178 -2.16 15.93 -13.16
C LYS A 178 -3.40 15.81 -12.30
N PHE A 179 -3.28 16.26 -11.05
CA PHE A 179 -4.44 16.63 -10.24
C PHE A 179 -5.09 17.85 -10.89
N VAL A 180 -5.97 17.62 -11.88
CA VAL A 180 -6.72 18.72 -12.52
C VAL A 180 -7.93 18.99 -11.66
N TYR A 181 -7.92 20.13 -10.98
CA TYR A 181 -9.11 20.70 -10.36
C TYR A 181 -10.06 21.12 -11.49
N VAL A 182 -11.24 20.51 -11.57
CA VAL A 182 -12.30 20.98 -12.45
C VAL A 182 -13.31 21.73 -11.59
N GLU A 183 -13.41 23.04 -11.77
CA GLU A 183 -14.55 23.81 -11.23
C GLU A 183 -15.80 23.45 -12.05
N GLU A 184 -16.64 22.58 -11.50
CA GLU A 184 -18.04 22.47 -11.96
C GLU A 184 -18.89 23.42 -11.13
N GLY A 185 -19.73 24.21 -11.82
CA GLY A 185 -20.44 25.36 -11.27
C GLY A 185 -20.99 25.17 -9.86
N ARG A 186 -20.67 26.14 -8.98
CA ARG A 186 -21.23 26.38 -7.64
C ARG A 186 -21.61 25.11 -6.84
N SER A 187 -20.61 24.36 -6.37
CA SER A 187 -20.44 23.96 -4.95
C SER A 187 -19.75 22.60 -4.72
N LEU A 188 -19.36 21.85 -5.75
CA LEU A 188 -18.65 20.58 -5.59
C LEU A 188 -17.26 20.64 -6.23
N GLN A 189 -16.22 20.56 -5.39
CA GLN A 189 -14.83 20.40 -5.83
C GLN A 189 -14.57 18.89 -5.99
N THR A 190 -14.63 18.38 -7.22
CA THR A 190 -14.28 16.98 -7.51
C THR A 190 -12.84 16.90 -7.99
N ILE A 191 -12.04 16.04 -7.38
CA ILE A 191 -10.67 15.78 -7.82
C ILE A 191 -10.75 14.80 -8.98
N ARG A 192 -10.33 15.23 -10.18
CA ARG A 192 -10.31 14.33 -11.34
C ARG A 192 -8.94 13.70 -11.47
N PHE A 193 -8.89 12.38 -11.26
CA PHE A 193 -7.74 11.56 -11.59
C PHE A 193 -7.65 11.43 -13.11
N ILE A 194 -6.74 12.17 -13.73
CA ILE A 194 -6.43 11.97 -15.14
C ILE A 194 -5.09 11.25 -15.22
N LEU A 195 -5.15 9.95 -15.50
CA LEU A 195 -3.98 9.14 -15.77
C LEU A 195 -3.55 9.38 -17.23
N VAL A 196 -2.72 10.39 -17.50
CA VAL A 196 -2.19 10.64 -18.86
C VAL A 196 -0.84 9.96 -18.99
N THR A 197 -0.75 8.87 -19.76
CA THR A 197 0.56 8.29 -20.12
C THR A 197 1.08 8.97 -21.39
N SER A 198 2.36 9.36 -21.39
CA SER A 198 2.96 10.17 -22.47
C SER A 198 3.17 9.41 -23.79
N TYR A 199 2.95 8.08 -23.83
CA TYR A 199 3.35 7.22 -24.95
C TYR A 199 2.21 6.48 -25.66
N TYR A 200 1.03 6.41 -25.05
CA TYR A 200 -0.19 5.94 -25.72
C TYR A 200 -1.35 6.76 -25.17
N LYS A 201 -2.25 7.24 -26.03
CA LYS A 201 -3.53 7.81 -25.60
C LYS A 201 -4.28 6.76 -24.75
N CYS A 202 -4.08 6.79 -23.44
CA CYS A 202 -4.96 6.17 -22.47
C CYS A 202 -5.63 7.32 -21.74
N VAL A 203 -6.88 7.57 -22.10
CA VAL A 203 -7.78 8.44 -21.37
C VAL A 203 -8.43 7.56 -20.31
N LEU A 204 -8.00 7.65 -19.05
CA LEU A 204 -8.82 7.22 -17.93
C LEU A 204 -9.67 8.41 -17.50
N LEU A 205 -10.84 8.50 -18.12
CA LEU A 205 -11.97 9.30 -17.68
C LEU A 205 -12.79 8.43 -16.73
N PHE A 206 -12.80 8.75 -15.44
CA PHE A 206 -13.92 8.34 -14.59
C PHE A 206 -15.02 9.37 -14.81
N LEU A 207 -15.95 9.03 -15.70
CA LEU A 207 -17.23 9.73 -15.82
C LEU A 207 -18.15 9.16 -14.75
N SER A 208 -18.59 10.02 -13.83
CA SER A 208 -19.94 9.94 -13.27
C SER A 208 -20.88 10.75 -14.16
#